data_AF-A0A1H8VM64-F1
#
_entry.id   AF-A0A1H8VM64-F1
#
_cell.length_a   1.000
_cell.length_b   1.000
_cell.length_c   1.000
_cell.angle_alpha   90.00
_cell.angle_beta   90.00
_cell.angle_gamma   90.00
#
_symmetry.space_group_name_H-M   'P 1'
#
loop_
_entity.id
_entity.type
_entity.pdbx_description
1 polymer ?
#
loop_
_entity_poly.entity_id
_entity_poly.type
_entity_poly.pdbx_seq_one_letter_code
_entity_poly.pdbx_strand_id
1 'polypeptide(L)' 'MIAVTVVFGCIAYFEWRYLRQHHRSKRTIRIVFGMLSLLWLLVFAVAMARSRFLLGPAIASLFEPLQRLLFMT' A
#
# COMPACT_ATOMS: atom_id res chain seq x y z
N MET A 1 -1.42 7.96 0.74
CA MET A 1 -2.50 7.01 1.11
C MET A 1 -3.70 7.10 0.19
N ILE A 2 -4.20 8.29 -0.16
CA ILE A 2 -5.36 8.48 -1.06
C ILE A 2 -5.21 7.74 -2.39
N ALA A 3 -4.05 7.85 -3.06
CA ALA A 3 -3.80 7.13 -4.32
C ALA A 3 -3.93 5.60 -4.19
N VAL A 4 -3.44 5.01 -3.09
CA VAL A 4 -3.55 3.57 -2.83
C VAL A 4 -5.00 3.18 -2.61
N THR A 5 -5.76 3.97 -1.85
CA THR A 5 -7.19 3.73 -1.63
C THR A 5 -7.99 3.81 -2.94
N VAL A 6 -7.66 4.75 -3.83
CA VAL A 6 -8.30 4.85 -5.16
C VAL A 6 -8.02 3.61 -6.01
N VAL A 7 -6.77 3.13 -6.04
CA VAL A 7 -6.41 1.91 -6.76
C VAL A 7 -7.17 0.69 -6.21
N PHE A 8 -7.19 0.50 -4.90
CA PHE A 8 -7.94 -0.60 -4.28
C PHE A 8 -9.45 -0.49 -4.51
N GLY A 9 -10.00 0.73 -4.54
CA GLY A 9 -11.39 0.98 -4.90
C GLY A 9 -11.72 0.58 -6.34
N CYS A 10 -10.84 0.91 -7.29
CA CYS A 10 -10.98 0.47 -8.68
C CYS A 10 -10.95 -1.06 -8.79
N ILE A 11 -9.98 -1.72 -8.13
CA ILE A 11 -9.88 -3.19 -8.11
C ILE A 11 -11.16 -3.80 -7.53
N ALA A 12 -11.65 -3.29 -6.39
CA ALA A 12 -12.88 -3.75 -5.77
C ALA A 12 -14.09 -3.63 -6.71
N TYR A 13 -14.17 -2.54 -7.47
CA TYR A 13 -15.23 -2.32 -8.46
C TYR A 13 -15.16 -3.31 -9.63
N PHE A 14 -13.97 -3.54 -10.18
CA PHE A 14 -13.78 -4.53 -11.25
C PHE A 14 -14.11 -5.95 -10.79
N GLU A 15 -13.61 -6.35 -9.62
CA GLU A 15 -13.93 -7.65 -9.01
C GLU A 15 -15.43 -7.82 -8.75
N TRP A 16 -16.08 -6.78 -8.20
CA TRP A 16 -17.53 -6.81 -8.00
C TRP A 16 -18.30 -6.96 -9.30
N ARG A 17 -17.92 -6.22 -10.34
CA ARG A 17 -18.54 -6.30 -11.67
C ARG A 17 -18.34 -7.70 -12.26
N TYR A 18 -17.15 -8.26 -12.17
CA TYR A 18 -16.82 -9.60 -12.65
C TYR A 18 -17.62 -10.69 -11.91
N LEU A 19 -17.64 -10.64 -10.57
CA LEU A 19 -18.37 -11.58 -9.73
C LEU A 19 -19.89 -11.55 -9.97
N ARG A 20 -20.45 -10.36 -10.23
CA ARG A 20 -21.86 -10.18 -10.56
C ARG A 20 -22.18 -10.74 -11.95
N GLN A 21 -21.34 -10.52 -12.95
CA GLN A 21 -21.55 -11.02 -14.31
C GLN A 21 -21.44 -12.55 -14.39
N HIS A 22 -20.57 -13.17 -13.60
CA HIS A 22 -20.37 -14.62 -13.59
C HIS A 22 -21.26 -15.40 -12.60
N HIS A 23 -22.30 -14.77 -12.02
CA HIS A 23 -23.21 -15.40 -11.04
C HIS A 23 -22.49 -16.19 -9.94
N ARG A 24 -21.34 -15.69 -9.46
CA ARG A 24 -20.55 -16.39 -8.45
C ARG A 24 -21.27 -16.41 -7.11
N SER A 25 -21.10 -17.50 -6.36
CA SER A 25 -21.73 -17.70 -5.06
C SER A 25 -21.43 -16.55 -4.10
N LYS A 26 -22.42 -16.17 -3.27
CA LYS A 26 -22.30 -15.13 -2.24
C LYS A 26 -21.11 -15.37 -1.29
N ARG A 27 -20.70 -16.64 -1.13
CA ARG A 27 -19.51 -17.04 -0.36
C ARG A 27 -18.23 -16.54 -1.01
N THR A 28 -18.07 -16.74 -2.31
CA THR A 28 -16.91 -16.28 -3.08
C THR A 28 -16.79 -14.77 -3.03
N ILE A 29 -17.91 -14.05 -3.16
CA ILE A 29 -17.92 -12.58 -3.07
C ILE A 29 -17.39 -12.11 -1.72
N ARG A 30 -17.84 -12.73 -0.63
CA ARG A 30 -17.39 -12.37 0.73
C ARG A 30 -15.91 -12.66 0.95
N ILE A 31 -15.40 -13.77 0.41
CA ILE A 31 -13.98 -14.14 0.50
C ILE A 31 -13.12 -13.14 -0.29
N VAL A 32 -13.48 -12.83 -1.53
CA VAL A 32 -12.72 -11.90 -2.38
C VAL A 32 -12.68 -10.50 -1.75
N PHE A 33 -13.83 -9.98 -1.31
CA PHE A 33 -13.88 -8.67 -0.64
C PHE A 33 -13.14 -8.66 0.69
N GLY A 34 -13.23 -9.74 1.47
CA GLY A 34 -12.49 -9.89 2.72
C GLY A 34 -10.97 -9.95 2.51
N MET A 35 -10.51 -10.62 1.45
CA MET A 35 -9.10 -10.66 1.09
C MET A 35 -8.61 -9.29 0.63
N LEU A 36 -9.41 -8.57 -0.18
CA LEU A 36 -9.07 -7.24 -0.68
C LEU A 36 -8.96 -6.22 0.47
N SER A 37 -9.91 -6.25 1.42
CA SER A 37 -9.90 -5.37 2.57
C SER A 37 -8.74 -5.67 3.51
N LEU A 38 -8.43 -6.94 3.75
CA LEU A 38 -7.27 -7.35 4.55
C LEU A 38 -5.96 -6.88 3.91
N LEU A 39 -5.81 -7.03 2.60
CA LEU A 39 -4.63 -6.57 1.87
C LEU A 39 -4.47 -5.05 1.95
N TRP A 40 -5.57 -4.30 1.78
CA TRP A 40 -5.56 -2.84 1.95
C TRP A 40 -5.14 -2.43 3.37
N LEU A 41 -5.69 -3.11 4.39
CA LEU A 41 -5.39 -2.85 5.79
C LEU A 41 -3.92 -3.16 6.12
N LEU A 42 -3.36 -4.22 5.53
CA LEU A 42 -1.94 -4.55 5.65
C LEU A 42 -1.05 -3.46 5.04
N VAL A 43 -1.36 -3.00 3.83
CA VAL A 43 -0.62 -1.91 3.17
C VAL A 43 -0.73 -0.62 3.99
N PHE A 44 -1.90 -0.33 4.54
CA PHE A 44 -2.10 0.83 5.42
C PHE A 44 -1.27 0.71 6.71
N ALA A 45 -1.28 -0.45 7.35
CA ALA A 45 -0.49 -0.72 8.55
C ALA A 45 1.01 -0.58 8.28
N VAL A 46 1.51 -1.13 7.17
CA VAL A 46 2.91 -0.99 6.73
C VAL A 46 3.23 0.48 6.48
N ALA A 47 2.35 1.25 5.84
CA ALA A 47 2.60 2.66 5.59
C ALA A 47 2.60 3.51 6.86
N MET A 48 1.69 3.26 7.80
CA MET A 48 1.69 3.87 9.13
C MET A 48 2.97 3.51 9.89
N ALA A 49 3.38 2.24 9.86
CA ALA A 49 4.62 1.78 10.46
C ALA A 49 5.84 2.44 9.80
N ARG A 50 5.85 2.61 8.48
CA ARG A 50 6.93 3.31 7.75
C ARG A 50 7.02 4.79 8.09
N SER A 51 5.91 5.45 8.45
CA SER A 51 5.95 6.82 8.97
C SER A 51 6.64 6.90 10.35
N ARG A 52 6.54 5.84 11.17
CA ARG A 52 7.21 5.73 12.47
C ARG A 52 8.67 5.28 12.32
N PHE A 53 8.95 4.34 11.43
CA PHE A 53 10.30 3.91 11.08
C PHE A 53 10.84 4.83 9.99
N LEU A 54 11.35 5.99 10.43
CA LEU A 54 12.16 6.95 9.67
C LEU A 54 13.52 6.32 9.26
N LEU A 55 13.50 5.15 8.61
CA LEU A 55 14.69 4.50 8.04
C LEU A 55 15.32 5.36 6.93
N GLY A 56 14.50 6.15 6.22
CA GLY A 56 14.97 7.09 5.20
C GLY A 56 15.99 8.11 5.73
N PRO A 57 15.65 8.94 6.73
CA PRO A 57 16.60 9.89 7.31
C PRO A 57 17.69 9.23 8.15
N ALA A 58 17.44 8.07 8.78
CA ALA A 58 18.50 7.33 9.47
C ALA A 58 19.60 6.88 8.49
N ILE A 59 19.22 6.34 7.34
CA ILE A 59 20.18 6.00 6.28
C ILE A 59 20.81 7.27 5.71
N ALA A 60 20.03 8.34 5.45
CA ALA A 60 20.57 9.60 4.96
C ALA A 60 21.62 10.23 5.90
N SER A 61 21.44 10.12 7.22
CA SER A 61 22.41 10.62 8.20
C SER A 61 23.75 9.90 8.19
N LEU A 62 23.80 8.64 7.72
CA LEU A 62 25.06 7.93 7.52
C LEU A 62 25.85 8.47 6.31
N PHE A 63 25.13 9.01 5.32
CA PHE A 63 25.72 9.59 4.11
C PHE A 63 25.97 11.10 4.21
N GLU A 64 25.46 11.78 5.25
CA GLU A 64 25.72 13.20 5.51
C GLU A 64 27.22 13.59 5.49
N PRO A 65 28.14 12.86 6.18
CA PRO A 65 29.56 13.20 6.13
C PRO A 65 30.17 12.99 4.74
N LEU A 66 29.69 12.01 3.98
CA LEU A 66 30.11 11.77 2.60
C LEU A 66 29.60 12.87 1.65
N GLN A 67 28.38 13.36 1.86
CA GLN A 67 27.83 14.49 1.12
C GLN A 67 28.61 15.78 1.40
N ARG A 68 28.99 16.04 2.66
CA ARG A 68 29.85 17.20 2.96
C ARG A 68 31.23 17.12 2.31
N LEU A 69 31.80 15.92 2.15
CA LEU A 69 33.07 15.76 1.45
C LEU A 69 32.95 15.95 -0.07
N LEU A 70 31.83 15.55 -0.68
CA LEU A 70 31.62 15.63 -2.13
C LEU A 70 31.11 17.00 -2.62
N PHE A 71 30.38 17.74 -1.80
CA PHE A 71 29.77 19.02 -2.18
C PHE A 71 30.45 20.25 -1.57
N MET A 72 31.65 20.09 -0.99
CA MET A 72 32.48 21.19 -0.51
C MET A 72 33.54 21.53 -1.56
N THR A 73 33.06 22.00 -2.71
CA THR A 73 33.78 22.70 -3.79
C THR A 73 32.89 23.80 -4.32
#